data_AF-A0A0J1LUY0-F1
#
_entry.id   AF-A0A0J1LUY0-F1
#
_cell.length_a   1.000
_cell.length_b   1.000
_cell.length_c   1.000
_cell.angle_alpha   90.00
_cell.angle_beta   90.00
_cell.angle_gamma   90.00
#
_symmetry.space_group_name_H-M   'P 1'
#
loop_
_entity.id
_entity.type
_entity.pdbx_description
1 polymer ?
#
loop_
_entity_poly.entity_id
_entity_poly.type
_entity_poly.pdbx_seq_one_letter_code
_entity_poly.pdbx_strand_id
1 'polypeptide(L)'
;MMDSVKQRILDYVSANQPAKVDLIYKEVGICRNRYYEEAKQLRFMGKLRSVPGIGVFPGEDAYQRWLKSGGYEEIRRRAVDANLSSQEAKGMKKPRNSDDPKMFAPYDPAKNGVVAEFMQSDARKRLMMVYGRA
;
A
#
# COMPACT_ATOMS: atom_id res chain seq x y z
N MET A 1 -23.66 -28.54 -11.83
CA MET A 1 -22.80 -28.43 -13.05
C MET A 1 -22.00 -27.14 -12.96
N MET A 2 -20.74 -27.16 -13.40
CA MET A 2 -19.89 -25.97 -13.46
C MET A 2 -20.31 -25.13 -14.68
N ASP A 3 -20.50 -23.81 -14.51
CA ASP A 3 -20.87 -22.91 -15.61
C ASP A 3 -19.71 -22.73 -16.62
N SER A 4 -20.03 -22.62 -17.92
CA SER A 4 -19.02 -22.54 -18.98
C SER A 4 -18.17 -21.26 -18.91
N VAL A 5 -18.70 -20.17 -18.36
CA VAL A 5 -17.95 -18.93 -18.14
C VAL A 5 -16.94 -19.14 -17.01
N LYS A 6 -17.35 -19.76 -15.91
CA LYS A 6 -16.47 -20.04 -14.78
C LYS A 6 -15.28 -20.90 -15.18
N GLN A 7 -15.51 -21.92 -16.01
CA GLN A 7 -14.43 -22.79 -16.50
C GLN A 7 -13.43 -21.99 -17.36
N ARG A 8 -13.92 -21.18 -18.31
CA ARG A 8 -13.06 -20.31 -19.13
C ARG A 8 -12.22 -19.33 -18.31
N ILE A 9 -12.79 -18.77 -17.24
CA ILE A 9 -12.02 -17.92 -16.30
C ILE A 9 -10.88 -18.72 -15.66
N LEU A 10 -11.15 -19.95 -15.18
CA LEU A 10 -10.13 -20.79 -14.56
C LEU A 10 -9.05 -21.21 -15.54
N ASP A 11 -9.41 -21.55 -16.78
CA ASP A 11 -8.46 -21.95 -17.82
C ASP A 11 -7.53 -20.79 -18.17
N TYR A 12 -8.10 -19.59 -18.38
CA TYR A 12 -7.33 -18.40 -18.66
C TYR A 12 -6.40 -18.02 -17.50
N VAL A 13 -6.92 -18.02 -16.28
CA VAL A 13 -6.13 -17.70 -15.07
C VAL A 13 -5.01 -18.71 -14.89
N SER A 14 -5.27 -20.00 -15.14
CA SER A 14 -4.25 -21.06 -14.99
C SER A 14 -3.08 -20.89 -15.95
N ALA A 15 -3.35 -20.44 -17.18
CA ALA A 15 -2.31 -20.22 -18.19
C ALA A 15 -1.51 -18.91 -17.99
N ASN A 16 -2.06 -17.90 -17.30
CA ASN A 16 -1.52 -16.54 -17.28
C ASN A 16 -1.21 -16.01 -15.86
N GLN A 17 -0.77 -16.86 -14.94
CA GLN A 17 -0.55 -16.49 -13.54
C GLN A 17 0.72 -15.64 -13.36
N PRO A 18 0.68 -14.52 -12.61
CA PRO A 18 -0.50 -13.83 -12.06
C PRO A 18 -1.35 -13.11 -13.12
N ALA A 19 -2.64 -13.45 -13.21
CA ALA A 19 -3.52 -12.89 -14.23
C ALA A 19 -4.10 -11.53 -13.82
N LYS A 20 -4.07 -10.55 -14.72
CA LYS A 20 -4.68 -9.22 -14.49
C LYS A 20 -6.16 -9.25 -14.78
N VAL A 21 -6.99 -8.75 -13.86
CA VAL A 21 -8.45 -8.71 -14.02
C VAL A 21 -8.87 -8.05 -15.34
N ASP A 22 -8.18 -6.97 -15.73
CA ASP A 22 -8.46 -6.25 -16.99
C ASP A 22 -8.24 -7.07 -18.26
N LEU A 23 -7.39 -8.08 -18.21
CA LEU A 23 -7.18 -8.99 -19.33
C LEU A 23 -8.15 -10.17 -19.26
N ILE A 24 -8.44 -10.69 -18.06
CA ILE A 24 -9.32 -11.85 -17.87
C ILE A 24 -10.69 -11.61 -18.52
N TYR A 25 -11.38 -10.51 -18.19
CA TYR A 25 -12.73 -10.31 -18.73
C TYR A 25 -12.73 -10.02 -20.23
N LYS A 26 -11.67 -9.39 -20.76
CA LYS A 26 -11.51 -9.11 -22.20
C LYS A 26 -11.35 -10.41 -22.99
N GLU A 27 -10.47 -11.29 -22.53
CA GLU A 27 -10.15 -12.55 -23.20
C GLU A 27 -11.27 -13.59 -23.05
N VAL A 28 -11.94 -13.63 -21.90
CA VAL A 28 -13.12 -14.49 -21.70
C VAL A 28 -14.36 -13.95 -22.46
N GLY A 29 -14.32 -12.70 -22.91
CA GLY A 29 -15.42 -12.06 -23.66
C GLY A 29 -16.62 -11.73 -22.78
N ILE A 30 -16.40 -11.29 -21.55
CA ILE A 30 -17.46 -10.91 -20.60
C ILE A 30 -17.26 -9.48 -20.09
N CYS A 31 -18.34 -8.86 -19.63
CA CYS A 31 -18.22 -7.57 -18.97
C CYS A 31 -17.57 -7.70 -17.58
N ARG A 32 -16.93 -6.61 -17.13
CA ARG A 32 -16.24 -6.56 -15.84
C ARG A 32 -17.13 -6.90 -14.65
N ASN A 33 -18.39 -6.45 -14.66
CA ASN A 33 -19.35 -6.74 -13.58
C ASN A 33 -19.66 -8.24 -13.49
N ARG A 34 -19.91 -8.88 -14.63
CA ARG A 34 -20.16 -10.32 -14.69
C ARG A 34 -18.96 -11.12 -14.22
N TYR A 35 -17.74 -10.70 -14.56
CA TYR A 35 -16.53 -11.31 -14.00
C TYR A 35 -16.52 -11.28 -12.46
N TYR A 36 -16.88 -10.15 -11.83
CA TYR A 36 -16.84 -10.06 -10.37
C TYR A 36 -17.85 -10.99 -9.69
N GLU A 37 -19.04 -11.17 -10.26
CA GLU A 37 -20.05 -12.11 -9.77
C GLU A 37 -19.55 -13.56 -9.85
N GLU A 38 -19.04 -13.95 -11.02
CA GLU A 38 -18.51 -15.30 -11.24
C GLU A 38 -17.27 -15.57 -10.38
N ALA A 39 -16.35 -14.61 -10.31
CA ALA A 39 -15.14 -14.71 -9.50
C ALA A 39 -15.46 -14.75 -8.00
N LYS A 40 -16.54 -14.10 -7.54
CA LYS A 40 -17.00 -14.21 -6.14
C LYS A 40 -17.36 -15.64 -5.79
N GLN A 41 -18.10 -16.32 -6.67
CA GLN A 41 -18.46 -17.73 -6.47
C GLN A 41 -17.22 -18.63 -6.51
N LEU A 42 -16.31 -18.41 -7.47
CA LEU A 42 -15.06 -19.17 -7.58
C LEU A 42 -14.13 -18.99 -6.38
N ARG A 43 -14.07 -17.77 -5.81
CA ARG A 43 -13.33 -17.50 -4.56
C ARG A 43 -13.98 -18.19 -3.36
N PHE A 44 -15.31 -18.15 -3.26
CA PHE A 44 -16.04 -18.85 -2.19
C PHE A 44 -15.78 -20.37 -2.22
N MET A 45 -15.67 -20.95 -3.41
CA MET A 45 -15.32 -22.35 -3.60
C MET A 45 -13.81 -22.66 -3.46
N GLY A 46 -12.97 -21.67 -3.13
CA GLY A 46 -11.52 -21.83 -3.03
C GLY A 46 -10.79 -22.07 -4.36
N LYS A 47 -11.48 -21.98 -5.51
CA LYS A 47 -10.91 -22.23 -6.84
C LYS A 47 -10.17 -21.03 -7.41
N LEU A 48 -10.38 -19.83 -6.86
CA LEU A 48 -9.64 -18.63 -7.22
C LEU A 48 -9.12 -17.92 -5.96
N ARG A 49 -7.90 -17.40 -6.06
CA ARG A 49 -7.30 -16.49 -5.09
C ARG A 49 -7.00 -15.18 -5.81
N SER A 50 -7.61 -14.09 -5.35
CA SER A 50 -7.30 -12.74 -5.85
C SER A 50 -6.45 -12.03 -4.82
N VAL A 51 -5.30 -11.54 -5.23
CA VAL A 51 -4.36 -10.84 -4.36
C VAL A 51 -4.22 -9.40 -4.86
N PRO A 52 -4.65 -8.40 -4.07
CA PRO A 52 -4.54 -6.99 -4.44
C PRO A 52 -3.11 -6.61 -4.83
N GLY A 53 -2.96 -5.84 -5.92
CA GLY A 53 -1.65 -5.37 -6.41
C GLY A 53 -0.80 -6.43 -7.14
N ILE A 54 -1.14 -7.72 -7.02
CA ILE A 54 -0.39 -8.82 -7.66
C ILE A 54 -1.16 -9.37 -8.86
N GLY A 55 -2.38 -9.86 -8.63
CA GLY A 55 -3.20 -10.49 -9.67
C GLY A 55 -4.10 -11.60 -9.15
N VAL A 56 -4.55 -12.46 -10.05
CA VAL A 56 -5.47 -13.57 -9.79
C VAL A 56 -4.77 -14.91 -10.07
N PHE A 57 -5.03 -15.89 -9.22
CA PHE A 57 -4.44 -17.23 -9.24
C PHE A 57 -5.52 -18.32 -9.13
N PRO A 58 -5.28 -19.52 -9.66
CA PRO A 58 -6.16 -20.67 -9.50
C PRO A 58 -5.94 -21.30 -8.13
N GLY A 59 -6.65 -20.78 -7.13
CA GLY A 59 -6.61 -21.24 -5.76
C GLY A 59 -5.36 -20.81 -4.99
N GLU A 60 -5.28 -21.27 -3.74
CA GLU A 60 -4.22 -20.85 -2.83
C GLU A 60 -2.87 -21.50 -3.12
N ASP A 61 -2.87 -22.78 -3.48
CA ASP A 61 -1.64 -23.52 -3.71
C ASP A 61 -0.82 -22.93 -4.87
N ALA A 62 -1.51 -22.45 -5.90
CA ALA A 62 -0.87 -21.81 -7.04
C ALA A 62 -0.20 -20.49 -6.66
N TYR A 63 -0.84 -19.68 -5.81
CA TYR A 63 -0.24 -18.47 -5.25
C TYR A 63 1.00 -18.79 -4.40
N GLN A 64 0.92 -19.80 -3.55
CA GLN A 64 2.04 -20.22 -2.70
C GLN A 64 3.22 -20.77 -3.51
N ARG A 65 2.95 -21.54 -4.58
CA ARG A 65 3.99 -22.00 -5.51
C ARG A 65 4.67 -20.83 -6.21
N TRP A 66 3.89 -19.87 -6.69
CA TRP A 66 4.42 -18.66 -7.32
C TRP A 66 5.29 -17.83 -6.36
N LEU A 67 4.87 -17.68 -5.10
CA LEU A 67 5.68 -17.03 -4.08
C LEU A 67 7.04 -17.73 -3.90
N LYS A 68 7.04 -19.05 -3.79
CA LYS A 68 8.26 -19.85 -3.63
C LYS A 68 9.16 -19.83 -4.87
N SER A 69 8.60 -19.72 -6.07
CA SER A 69 9.36 -19.73 -7.33
C SER A 69 9.91 -18.37 -7.75
N GLY A 70 9.86 -17.35 -6.88
CA GLY A 70 10.41 -16.02 -7.16
C GLY A 70 9.41 -14.87 -7.10
N GLY A 71 8.14 -15.14 -6.75
CA GLY A 71 7.13 -14.09 -6.59
C GLY A 71 7.50 -13.02 -5.56
N TYR A 72 8.25 -13.37 -4.51
CA TYR A 72 8.77 -12.39 -3.53
C TYR A 72 9.69 -11.35 -4.18
N GLU A 73 10.60 -11.78 -5.05
CA GLU A 73 11.52 -10.87 -5.74
C GLU A 73 10.77 -9.99 -6.75
N GLU A 74 9.74 -10.53 -7.41
CA GLU A 74 8.89 -9.73 -8.29
C GLU A 74 8.12 -8.64 -7.54
N ILE A 75 7.53 -8.97 -6.39
CA ILE A 75 6.86 -7.99 -5.51
C ILE A 75 7.84 -6.92 -5.07
N ARG A 76 9.04 -7.32 -4.64
CA ARG A 76 10.10 -6.40 -4.21
C ARG A 76 10.50 -5.44 -5.33
N ARG A 77 10.74 -5.96 -6.54
CA ARG A 77 11.10 -5.14 -7.71
C ARG A 77 10.01 -4.13 -8.03
N ARG A 78 8.74 -4.58 -8.10
CA ARG A 78 7.60 -3.69 -8.33
C ARG A 78 7.49 -2.56 -7.29
N ALA A 79 7.75 -2.87 -6.01
CA ALA A 79 7.74 -1.87 -4.95
C ALA A 79 8.87 -0.84 -5.11
N VAL A 80 10.07 -1.29 -5.51
CA VAL A 80 11.20 -0.39 -5.83
C VAL A 80 10.87 0.50 -7.01
N ASP A 81 10.35 -0.05 -8.10
CA ASP A 81 9.99 0.69 -9.31
C ASP A 81 8.89 1.73 -9.04
N ALA A 82 7.86 1.37 -8.28
CA ALA A 82 6.79 2.28 -7.88
C ALA A 82 7.30 3.43 -6.99
N ASN A 83 8.23 3.14 -6.08
CA ASN A 83 8.87 4.15 -5.25
C ASN A 83 9.74 5.10 -6.08
N LEU A 84 10.49 4.57 -7.06
CA LEU A 84 11.31 5.37 -7.96
C LEU A 84 10.45 6.34 -8.77
N SER A 85 9.39 5.82 -9.42
CA SER A 85 8.44 6.64 -10.19
C SER A 85 7.78 7.72 -9.31
N SER A 86 7.44 7.41 -8.06
CA SER A 86 6.90 8.38 -7.11
C SER A 86 7.90 9.49 -6.73
N GLN A 87 9.18 9.16 -6.59
CA GLN A 87 10.23 10.15 -6.34
C GLN A 87 10.47 11.06 -7.54
N GLU A 88 10.46 10.50 -8.76
CA GLU A 88 10.55 11.23 -10.01
C GLU A 88 9.38 12.20 -10.17
N ALA A 89 8.15 11.73 -9.98
CA ALA A 89 6.94 12.56 -10.10
C ALA A 89 6.88 13.69 -9.07
N LYS A 90 7.46 13.49 -7.87
CA LYS A 90 7.52 14.52 -6.82
C LYS A 90 8.67 15.49 -6.99
N GLY A 91 9.54 15.29 -7.98
CA GLY A 91 10.78 16.06 -8.14
C GLY A 91 11.74 15.94 -6.94
N MET A 92 11.52 14.96 -6.07
CA MET A 92 12.29 14.76 -4.84
C MET A 92 13.08 13.46 -4.95
N LYS A 93 14.36 13.56 -5.35
CA LYS A 93 15.34 12.55 -4.96
C LYS A 93 15.60 12.73 -3.47
N LYS A 94 14.78 12.13 -2.60
CA LYS A 94 15.11 12.11 -1.17
C LYS A 94 16.47 11.43 -1.04
N PRO A 95 17.50 12.09 -0.48
CA PRO A 95 18.76 11.42 -0.23
C PRO A 95 18.50 10.21 0.66
N ARG A 96 19.13 9.07 0.33
CA ARG A 96 18.95 7.80 1.04
C ARG A 96 19.39 7.87 2.51
N ASN A 97 20.13 8.91 2.87
CA ASN A 97 20.39 9.31 4.25
C ASN A 97 19.46 10.45 4.64
N SER A 98 18.40 10.12 5.35
CA SER A 98 17.90 11.02 6.38
C SER A 98 17.82 10.21 7.66
N ASP A 99 18.95 10.08 8.35
CA ASP A 99 18.89 10.34 9.79
C ASP A 99 18.28 11.73 9.88
N ASP A 100 16.95 11.81 9.96
CA ASP A 100 16.25 13.09 10.00
C ASP A 100 16.83 13.84 11.21
N PRO A 101 17.64 14.90 11.01
CA PRO A 101 18.24 15.62 12.14
C PRO A 101 17.14 16.22 13.03
N LYS A 102 15.92 16.30 12.48
CA LYS A 102 14.70 16.76 13.13
C LYS A 102 14.32 15.95 14.37
N MET A 103 14.71 14.69 14.47
CA MET A 103 14.45 13.87 15.66
C MET A 103 15.38 14.20 16.83
N PHE A 104 16.52 14.86 16.57
CA PHE A 104 17.55 15.19 17.57
C PHE A 104 17.94 16.67 17.60
N ALA A 105 17.26 17.52 16.83
CA ALA A 105 17.50 18.95 16.85
C ALA A 105 17.13 19.49 18.25
N PRO A 106 18.03 20.22 18.93
CA PRO A 106 17.71 20.88 20.19
C PRO A 106 16.47 21.76 20.03
N TYR A 107 15.59 21.74 21.03
CA TYR A 107 14.38 22.55 21.05
C TYR A 107 14.73 24.04 20.85
N ASP A 108 14.10 24.68 19.86
CA ASP A 108 14.26 26.11 19.57
C ASP A 108 13.01 26.87 20.06
N PRO A 109 13.08 27.55 21.22
CA PRO A 109 11.94 28.26 21.79
C PRO A 109 11.45 29.42 20.92
N ALA A 110 12.30 29.99 20.05
CA ALA A 110 11.93 31.12 19.20
C ALA A 110 10.96 30.74 18.08
N LYS A 111 10.90 29.45 17.72
CA LYS A 111 10.03 28.93 16.65
C LYS A 111 8.69 28.41 17.14
N ASN A 112 8.42 28.43 18.45
CA ASN A 112 7.18 27.96 19.03
C ASN A 112 6.32 29.13 19.52
N GLY A 113 5.34 29.52 18.71
CA GLY A 113 4.42 30.63 19.01
C GLY A 113 3.69 30.47 20.35
N VAL A 114 3.33 29.23 20.71
CA VAL A 114 2.63 28.94 21.97
C VAL A 114 3.51 29.23 23.18
N VAL A 115 4.80 28.90 23.11
CA VAL A 115 5.74 29.21 24.19
C VAL A 115 6.05 30.70 24.23
N ALA A 116 6.17 31.37 23.09
CA ALA A 116 6.36 32.83 23.05
C ALA A 116 5.18 33.57 23.71
N GLU A 117 3.94 33.20 23.36
CA GLU A 117 2.73 33.77 23.94
C GLU A 117 2.62 33.49 25.45
N PHE A 118 2.87 32.25 25.87
CA PHE A 118 2.89 31.91 27.29
C PHE A 118 3.95 32.70 28.07
N MET A 119 5.14 32.89 27.49
CA MET A 119 6.22 33.64 28.12
C MET A 119 5.86 35.12 28.40
N GLN A 120 4.99 35.69 27.57
CA GLN A 120 4.49 37.07 27.66
C GLN A 120 3.18 37.20 28.46
N SER A 121 2.46 36.09 28.67
CA SER A 121 1.16 36.08 29.33
C SER A 121 1.19 36.51 30.80
N ASP A 122 0.09 37.09 31.27
CA ASP A 122 -0.08 37.46 32.68
C ASP A 122 -0.15 36.24 33.61
N ALA A 123 -0.60 35.09 33.08
CA ALA A 123 -0.62 33.83 33.82
C ALA A 123 0.80 33.44 34.26
N ARG A 124 1.79 33.54 33.37
CA ARG A 124 3.19 33.29 33.72
C ARG A 124 3.73 34.32 34.69
N LYS A 125 3.40 35.61 34.55
CA LYS A 125 3.82 36.65 35.50
C LYS A 125 3.34 36.32 36.91
N ARG A 126 2.08 35.92 37.07
CA ARG A 126 1.51 35.47 38.35
C ARG A 126 2.22 34.24 38.90
N LEU A 127 2.51 33.26 38.04
CA LEU A 127 3.21 32.05 38.43
C LEU A 127 4.64 32.34 38.93
N MET A 128 5.34 33.28 38.28
CA MET A 128 6.66 33.74 38.73
C MET A 128 6.61 34.58 40.01
N MET A 129 5.51 35.30 40.30
CA MET A 129 5.36 35.98 41.59
C MET A 129 5.22 35.01 42.77
N VAL A 130 4.64 33.82 42.53
CA VAL A 130 4.41 32.81 43.58
C VAL A 130 5.59 31.84 43.73
N TYR A 131 6.19 31.44 42.61
CA TYR A 131 7.20 30.38 42.58
C TYR A 131 8.56 30.81 42.00
N GLY A 132 8.68 32.06 41.54
CA GLY A 132 9.95 32.60 41.06
C GLY A 132 10.90 32.76 42.23
N ARG A 133 11.94 31.93 42.28
CA ARG A 133 13.06 32.14 43.20
C ARG A 133 13.73 33.48 42.91
N ALA A 134 13.99 34.24 43.96
CA ALA A 134 14.90 35.38 43.96
C ALA A 134 16.33 34.95 43.60
#